data_AF-A0A8S9UHI1-F1
#
_entry.id   AF-A0A8S9UHI1-F1
#
_cell.length_a   1.000
_cell.length_b   1.000
_cell.length_c   1.000
_cell.angle_alpha   90.00
_cell.angle_beta   90.00
_cell.angle_gamma   90.00
#
_symmetry.space_group_name_H-M   'P 1'
#
loop_
_entity.id
_entity.type
_entity.pdbx_description
1 polymer ?
#
loop_
_entity_poly.entity_id
_entity_poly.type
_entity_poly.pdbx_seq_one_letter_code
_entity_poly.pdbx_strand_id
1 'polypeptide(L)'
;MRLQADFNNSNSSKGFTWNQLERQWQGQSPFPRLPTPIATWKRVVHADSIALLNSLQRFQAPGYILAELTDAVLEEWTKTARLTVLLHCLDQIEQDIPDPERRTWIQKWIEALRLQHQTNPDNTNLYPNELWTPLKKNHFEGMELLKLCRANKKEKLVKMVLTAQVYYGELMIVAGQQWQEPSSILEYVEILLEAMGSSPELEAALEQKETTGYW
;
A
#
# COMPACT_ATOMS: atom_id res chain seq x y z
N MET A 1 -3.02 -23.22 13.09
CA MET A 1 -3.93 -22.57 14.06
C MET A 1 -3.33 -22.67 15.48
N ARG A 2 -2.24 -21.94 15.76
CA ARG A 2 -1.54 -21.93 17.06
C ARG A 2 -0.51 -20.78 17.19
N LEU A 3 -0.91 -19.56 16.85
CA LEU A 3 -0.09 -18.35 17.11
C LEU A 3 -0.77 -17.36 18.07
N GLN A 4 -1.81 -17.80 18.80
CA GLN A 4 -2.57 -16.95 19.73
C GLN A 4 -2.32 -17.26 21.22
N ALA A 5 -1.43 -18.20 21.56
CA ALA A 5 -1.31 -18.68 22.94
C ALA A 5 -0.19 -18.02 23.77
N ASP A 6 0.83 -17.42 23.15
CA ASP A 6 2.03 -16.99 23.91
C ASP A 6 2.17 -15.46 24.11
N PHE A 7 1.16 -14.66 23.74
CA PHE A 7 1.13 -13.21 24.03
C PHE A 7 0.40 -12.83 25.32
N ASN A 8 -0.13 -13.80 26.07
CA ASN A 8 -0.84 -13.55 27.32
C ASN A 8 -0.01 -13.96 28.53
N ASN A 9 1.10 -13.28 28.79
CA ASN A 9 1.49 -12.99 30.17
C ASN A 9 2.52 -11.86 30.24
N SER A 10 2.24 -10.92 31.15
CA SER A 10 3.12 -9.82 31.62
C SER A 10 3.40 -8.66 30.66
N ASN A 11 2.39 -7.79 30.45
CA ASN A 11 2.52 -6.37 30.77
C ASN A 11 1.18 -5.64 30.60
N SER A 12 0.82 -4.85 31.60
CA SER A 12 -0.32 -3.94 31.60
C SER A 12 -0.16 -2.86 30.51
N SER A 13 -0.73 -3.09 29.33
CA SER A 13 -0.96 -2.09 28.29
C SER A 13 -2.41 -2.22 27.86
N LYS A 14 -3.28 -1.35 28.36
CA LYS A 14 -4.64 -1.24 27.82
C LYS A 14 -4.50 -0.65 26.41
N GLY A 15 -4.51 -1.50 25.38
CA GLY A 15 -4.62 -1.03 24.01
C GLY A 15 -5.84 -0.10 23.88
N PHE A 16 -5.67 1.04 23.23
CA PHE A 16 -6.78 1.95 23.00
C PHE A 16 -7.83 1.26 22.11
N THR A 17 -9.11 1.41 22.44
CA THR A 17 -10.17 1.13 21.46
C THR A 17 -10.08 2.16 20.33
N TRP A 18 -10.51 1.82 19.12
CA TRP A 18 -10.46 2.74 17.98
C TRP A 18 -11.02 4.13 18.30
N ASN A 19 -12.21 4.17 18.91
CA ASN A 19 -12.87 5.43 19.28
C ASN A 19 -12.12 6.24 20.37
N GLN A 20 -11.19 5.64 21.13
CA GLN A 20 -10.36 6.38 22.08
C GLN A 20 -9.21 7.13 21.41
N LEU A 21 -8.82 6.74 20.18
CA LEU A 21 -7.80 7.43 19.39
C LEU A 21 -8.29 8.80 18.86
N GLU A 22 -9.60 9.08 18.93
CA GLU A 22 -10.18 10.38 18.57
C GLU A 22 -9.47 11.56 19.23
N ARG A 23 -9.02 11.42 20.49
CA ARG A 23 -8.32 12.49 21.23
C ARG A 23 -6.92 12.79 20.68
N GLN A 24 -6.35 11.84 19.92
CA GLN A 24 -5.02 11.94 19.32
C GLN A 24 -5.11 12.23 17.81
N TRP A 25 -6.33 12.40 17.29
CA TRP A 25 -6.56 12.68 15.89
C TRP A 25 -5.99 14.04 15.49
N GLN A 26 -5.24 14.05 14.39
CA GLN A 26 -4.56 15.24 13.87
C GLN A 26 -5.05 15.64 12.47
N GLY A 27 -6.10 14.99 11.96
CA GLY A 27 -6.69 15.31 10.67
C GLY A 27 -7.64 16.51 10.74
N GLN A 28 -7.90 17.10 9.58
CA GLN A 28 -8.84 18.21 9.39
C GLN A 28 -10.30 17.73 9.40
N SER A 29 -10.56 16.53 8.90
CA SER A 29 -11.89 15.90 8.95
C SER A 29 -12.19 15.36 10.34
N PRO A 30 -13.47 15.16 10.71
CA PRO A 30 -13.81 14.44 11.94
C PRO A 30 -13.22 13.03 11.96
N PHE A 31 -12.78 12.59 13.13
CA PHE A 31 -12.30 11.22 13.34
C PHE A 31 -13.39 10.19 12.92
N PRO A 32 -13.06 9.16 12.14
CA PRO A 32 -14.03 8.16 11.69
C PRO A 32 -14.38 7.17 12.81
N ARG A 33 -15.19 7.62 13.78
CA ARG A 33 -15.67 6.79 14.90
C ARG A 33 -16.49 5.62 14.38
N LEU A 34 -16.34 4.45 14.99
CA LEU A 34 -17.17 3.29 14.66
C LEU A 34 -18.51 3.32 15.42
N PRO A 35 -19.63 2.93 14.77
CA PRO A 35 -19.73 2.64 13.34
C PRO A 35 -19.65 3.92 12.49
N THR A 36 -18.97 3.85 11.33
CA THR A 36 -18.78 5.00 10.43
C THR A 36 -19.35 4.72 9.03
N PRO A 37 -20.05 5.68 8.40
CA PRO A 37 -20.47 5.54 7.00
C PRO A 37 -19.29 5.56 6.02
N ILE A 38 -19.40 4.81 4.92
CA ILE A 38 -18.40 4.77 3.84
C ILE A 38 -18.04 6.17 3.30
N ALA A 39 -19.02 7.09 3.23
CA ALA A 39 -18.78 8.47 2.80
C ALA A 39 -17.79 9.24 3.72
N THR A 40 -17.80 8.92 5.02
CA THR A 40 -16.82 9.50 5.96
C THR A 40 -15.46 8.86 5.77
N TRP A 41 -15.37 7.54 5.54
CA TRP A 41 -14.10 6.89 5.20
C TRP A 41 -13.46 7.50 3.95
N LYS A 42 -14.22 7.68 2.87
CA LYS A 42 -13.76 8.34 1.64
C LYS A 42 -13.18 9.73 1.91
N ARG A 43 -13.90 10.54 2.69
CA ARG A 43 -13.44 11.88 3.06
C ARG A 43 -12.12 11.82 3.81
N VAL A 44 -12.00 10.91 4.78
CA VAL A 44 -10.79 10.78 5.62
C VAL A 44 -9.60 10.28 4.81
N VAL A 45 -9.75 9.28 3.93
CA VAL A 45 -8.63 8.82 3.10
C VAL A 45 -8.17 9.88 2.09
N HIS A 46 -9.08 10.73 1.62
CA HIS A 46 -8.75 11.81 0.70
C HIS A 46 -8.07 12.99 1.40
N ALA A 47 -8.60 13.43 2.55
CA ALA A 47 -8.12 14.64 3.23
C ALA A 47 -7.01 14.36 4.27
N ASP A 48 -7.03 13.19 4.90
CA ASP A 48 -6.31 12.93 6.16
C ASP A 48 -5.67 11.53 6.19
N SER A 49 -5.23 11.01 5.03
CA SER A 49 -4.63 9.67 4.88
C SER A 49 -3.46 9.41 5.83
N ILE A 50 -2.61 10.41 6.06
CA ILE A 50 -1.45 10.30 6.97
C ILE A 50 -1.93 10.18 8.43
N ALA A 51 -2.90 11.00 8.84
CA ALA A 51 -3.45 10.93 10.20
C ALA A 51 -4.18 9.59 10.43
N LEU A 52 -4.85 9.06 9.40
CA LEU A 52 -5.47 7.74 9.43
C LEU A 52 -4.42 6.64 9.59
N LEU A 53 -3.33 6.68 8.81
CA LEU A 53 -2.23 5.74 8.93
C LEU A 53 -1.62 5.74 10.34
N ASN A 54 -1.33 6.93 10.88
CA ASN A 54 -0.78 7.07 12.23
C ASN A 54 -1.72 6.51 13.30
N SER A 55 -3.04 6.63 13.10
CA SER A 55 -4.04 6.06 14.02
C SER A 55 -4.06 4.53 13.92
N LEU A 56 -3.95 3.97 12.71
CA LEU A 56 -3.91 2.53 12.48
C LEU A 56 -2.66 1.88 13.07
N GLN A 57 -1.48 2.48 12.88
CA GLN A 57 -0.22 1.99 13.45
C GLN A 57 -0.21 1.97 14.99
N ARG A 58 -1.05 2.78 15.64
CA ARG A 58 -1.20 2.80 17.11
C ARG A 58 -2.33 1.90 17.61
N PHE A 59 -3.22 1.47 16.72
CA PHE A 59 -4.34 0.64 17.09
C PHE A 59 -3.88 -0.81 17.17
N GLN A 60 -4.34 -1.54 18.19
CA GLN A 60 -3.87 -2.90 18.45
C GLN A 60 -4.33 -3.91 17.38
N ALA A 61 -5.40 -3.61 16.64
CA ALA A 61 -5.99 -4.50 15.65
C ALA A 61 -6.34 -3.75 14.35
N PRO A 62 -5.36 -3.20 13.61
CA PRO A 62 -5.65 -2.37 12.45
C PRO A 62 -6.38 -3.13 11.34
N GLY A 63 -6.17 -4.44 11.20
CA GLY A 63 -6.93 -5.32 10.31
C GLY A 63 -8.45 -5.26 10.54
N TYR A 64 -8.92 -5.05 11.77
CA TYR A 64 -10.35 -4.86 12.05
C TYR A 64 -10.90 -3.59 11.40
N ILE A 65 -10.12 -2.50 11.40
CA ILE A 65 -10.52 -1.26 10.74
C ILE A 65 -10.45 -1.43 9.22
N LEU A 66 -9.36 -2.01 8.71
CA LEU A 66 -9.18 -2.28 7.27
C LEU A 66 -10.33 -3.10 6.68
N ALA A 67 -10.86 -4.07 7.44
CA ALA A 67 -12.02 -4.88 7.06
C ALA A 67 -13.34 -4.10 6.97
N GLU A 68 -13.46 -2.95 7.65
CA GLU A 68 -14.64 -2.07 7.58
C GLU A 68 -14.61 -1.15 6.35
N LEU A 69 -13.46 -1.02 5.67
CA LEU A 69 -13.35 -0.25 4.42
C LEU A 69 -13.68 -1.14 3.22
N THR A 70 -14.39 -0.59 2.25
CA THR A 70 -14.63 -1.28 0.99
C THR A 70 -13.40 -1.21 0.09
N ASP A 71 -13.27 -2.17 -0.83
CA ASP A 71 -12.20 -2.17 -1.85
C ASP A 71 -12.07 -0.83 -2.57
N ALA A 72 -13.19 -0.19 -2.89
CA ALA A 72 -13.20 1.12 -3.53
C ALA A 72 -12.51 2.21 -2.69
N VAL A 73 -12.68 2.20 -1.36
CA VAL A 73 -12.02 3.17 -0.49
C VAL A 73 -10.53 2.87 -0.37
N LEU A 74 -10.16 1.60 -0.27
CA LEU A 74 -8.76 1.17 -0.17
C LEU A 74 -7.99 1.44 -1.48
N GLU A 75 -8.63 1.23 -2.63
CA GLU A 75 -8.10 1.61 -3.93
C GLU A 75 -7.90 3.12 -4.04
N GLU A 76 -8.87 3.92 -3.61
CA GLU A 76 -8.78 5.37 -3.60
C GLU A 76 -7.61 5.83 -2.72
N TRP A 77 -7.53 5.33 -1.49
CA TRP A 77 -6.46 5.65 -0.53
C TRP A 77 -5.07 5.33 -1.08
N THR A 78 -4.90 4.16 -1.70
CA THR A 78 -3.59 3.69 -2.17
C THR A 78 -3.21 4.21 -3.56
N LYS A 79 -4.03 5.05 -4.20
CA LYS A 79 -3.82 5.44 -5.60
C LYS A 79 -2.47 6.11 -5.85
N THR A 80 -2.10 7.07 -5.01
CA THR A 80 -0.82 7.80 -5.10
C THR A 80 0.38 6.89 -4.83
N ALA A 81 0.26 5.99 -3.85
CA ALA A 81 1.26 4.97 -3.57
C ALA A 81 1.48 4.05 -4.79
N ARG A 82 0.40 3.54 -5.39
CA ARG A 82 0.47 2.69 -6.60
C ARG A 82 1.06 3.42 -7.80
N LEU A 83 0.74 4.70 -7.99
CA LEU A 83 1.38 5.53 -9.00
C LEU A 83 2.89 5.65 -8.76
N THR A 84 3.30 5.88 -7.52
CA THR A 84 4.72 6.02 -7.15
C THR A 84 5.50 4.73 -7.45
N VAL A 85 4.93 3.56 -7.12
CA VAL A 85 5.52 2.26 -7.45
C VAL A 85 5.63 2.06 -8.96
N LEU A 86 4.60 2.43 -9.73
CA LEU A 86 4.63 2.35 -11.19
C LEU A 86 5.70 3.27 -11.79
N LEU A 87 5.77 4.53 -11.35
CA LEU A 87 6.75 5.50 -11.84
C LEU A 87 8.17 5.03 -11.56
N HIS A 88 8.44 4.49 -10.38
CA HIS A 88 9.73 3.91 -10.05
C HIS A 88 10.13 2.78 -11.00
N CYS A 89 9.21 1.85 -11.29
CA CYS A 89 9.49 0.78 -12.25
C CYS A 89 9.79 1.32 -13.65
N LEU A 90 9.05 2.36 -14.08
CA LEU A 90 9.28 2.99 -15.39
C LEU A 90 10.61 3.77 -15.43
N ASP A 91 10.96 4.49 -14.36
CA ASP A 91 12.24 5.19 -14.23
C ASP A 91 13.42 4.19 -14.29
N GLN A 92 13.30 3.01 -13.68
CA GLN A 92 14.32 1.95 -13.80
C GLN A 92 14.44 1.43 -15.24
N ILE A 93 13.31 1.15 -15.91
CA ILE A 93 13.32 0.73 -17.33
C ILE A 93 13.98 1.80 -18.20
N GLU A 94 13.69 3.08 -17.96
CA GLU A 94 14.25 4.20 -18.71
C GLU A 94 15.78 4.24 -18.65
N GLN A 95 16.34 4.00 -17.47
CA GLN A 95 17.77 3.99 -17.21
C GLN A 95 18.47 2.79 -17.85
N ASP A 96 17.85 1.61 -17.77
CA ASP A 96 18.48 0.35 -18.18
C ASP A 96 18.33 0.04 -19.67
N ILE A 97 17.33 0.63 -20.35
CA ILE A 97 17.02 0.24 -21.73
C ILE A 97 18.01 0.85 -22.73
N PRO A 98 18.64 0.05 -23.61
CA PRO A 98 19.61 0.56 -24.59
C PRO A 98 18.95 1.20 -25.81
N ASP A 99 17.72 0.82 -26.14
CA ASP A 99 16.98 1.31 -27.31
C ASP A 99 16.49 2.77 -27.09
N PRO A 100 17.00 3.75 -27.87
CA PRO A 100 16.64 5.16 -27.71
C PRO A 100 15.17 5.48 -28.00
N GLU A 101 14.54 4.80 -28.98
CA GLU A 101 13.14 5.04 -29.31
C GLU A 101 12.24 4.60 -28.16
N ARG A 102 12.57 3.44 -27.59
CA ARG A 102 11.82 2.87 -26.48
C ARG A 102 12.08 3.63 -25.17
N ARG A 103 13.30 4.11 -24.93
CA ARG A 103 13.59 5.05 -23.82
C ARG A 103 12.73 6.30 -23.93
N THR A 104 12.70 6.93 -25.10
CA THR A 104 11.87 8.12 -25.36
C THR A 104 10.39 7.84 -25.13
N TRP A 105 9.91 6.65 -25.52
CA TRP A 105 8.54 6.23 -25.28
C TRP A 105 8.22 6.07 -23.78
N ILE A 106 9.12 5.46 -23.00
CA ILE A 106 8.97 5.34 -21.54
C ILE A 106 8.96 6.72 -20.88
N GLN A 107 9.91 7.60 -21.23
CA GLN A 107 10.00 8.96 -20.70
C GLN A 107 8.69 9.74 -20.90
N LYS A 108 8.11 9.67 -22.11
CA LYS A 108 6.80 10.30 -22.40
C LYS A 108 5.69 9.78 -21.49
N TRP A 109 5.68 8.50 -21.14
CA TRP A 109 4.70 7.94 -20.22
C TRP A 109 4.91 8.39 -18.77
N ILE A 110 6.17 8.44 -18.32
CA ILE A 110 6.52 8.97 -16.99
C ILE A 110 6.02 10.41 -16.86
N GLU A 111 6.33 11.26 -17.84
CA GLU A 111 5.87 12.65 -17.88
C GLU A 111 4.35 12.77 -17.93
N ALA A 112 3.69 12.01 -18.80
CA ALA A 112 2.23 12.04 -18.95
C ALA A 112 1.51 11.61 -17.65
N LEU A 113 1.98 10.58 -16.97
CA LEU A 113 1.41 10.11 -15.70
C LEU A 113 1.62 11.14 -14.58
N ARG A 114 2.82 11.72 -14.48
CA ARG A 114 3.12 12.79 -13.51
C ARG A 114 2.22 14.01 -13.75
N LEU A 115 2.12 14.46 -15.00
CA LEU A 115 1.28 15.59 -15.39
C LEU A 115 -0.21 15.33 -15.12
N GLN A 116 -0.71 14.13 -15.48
CA GLN A 116 -2.09 13.74 -15.22
C GLN A 116 -2.38 13.75 -13.72
N HIS A 117 -1.46 13.24 -12.90
CA HIS A 117 -1.63 13.22 -11.45
C HIS A 117 -1.59 14.62 -10.83
N GLN A 118 -0.69 15.48 -11.28
CA GLN A 118 -0.64 16.87 -10.83
C GLN A 118 -1.91 17.66 -11.19
N THR A 119 -2.47 17.41 -12.37
CA THR A 119 -3.64 18.15 -12.87
C THR A 119 -4.95 17.60 -12.30
N ASN A 120 -5.07 16.28 -12.18
CA ASN A 120 -6.26 15.61 -11.68
C ASN A 120 -5.87 14.28 -10.99
N PRO A 121 -5.51 14.34 -9.69
CA PRO A 121 -5.13 13.15 -8.91
C PRO A 121 -6.21 12.06 -8.92
N ASP A 122 -7.48 12.47 -8.81
CA ASP A 122 -8.64 11.57 -8.69
C ASP A 122 -8.93 10.80 -9.98
N ASN A 123 -8.57 11.36 -11.14
CA ASN A 123 -8.79 10.73 -12.46
C ASN A 123 -7.51 10.24 -13.15
N THR A 124 -6.36 10.20 -12.45
CA THR A 124 -5.15 9.55 -13.00
C THR A 124 -5.45 8.12 -13.44
N ASN A 125 -5.23 7.81 -14.72
CA ASN A 125 -5.45 6.48 -15.27
C ASN A 125 -4.14 5.71 -15.18
N LEU A 126 -4.06 4.78 -14.22
CA LEU A 126 -2.89 3.90 -14.07
C LEU A 126 -2.89 2.73 -15.07
N TYR A 127 -3.98 2.54 -15.81
CA TYR A 127 -4.21 1.37 -16.66
C TYR A 127 -4.47 1.69 -18.16
N PRO A 128 -3.76 2.65 -18.81
CA PRO A 128 -3.94 2.90 -20.23
C PRO A 128 -3.40 1.73 -21.07
N ASN A 129 -4.20 1.26 -22.03
CA ASN A 129 -3.84 0.09 -22.86
C ASN A 129 -2.56 0.32 -23.67
N GLU A 130 -2.33 1.58 -24.06
CA GLU A 130 -1.19 2.04 -24.85
C GLU A 130 0.12 1.92 -24.08
N LEU A 131 0.10 1.97 -22.74
CA LEU A 131 1.24 1.70 -21.87
C LEU A 131 1.41 0.19 -21.64
N TRP A 132 0.33 -0.48 -21.24
CA TRP A 132 0.42 -1.86 -20.75
C TRP A 132 0.62 -2.90 -21.85
N THR A 133 0.13 -2.64 -23.07
CA THR A 133 0.26 -3.58 -24.19
C THR A 133 1.72 -3.73 -24.62
N PRO A 134 2.49 -2.66 -24.87
CA PRO A 134 3.92 -2.78 -25.14
C PRO A 134 4.72 -3.36 -23.97
N LEU A 135 4.44 -2.97 -22.72
CA LEU A 135 5.13 -3.53 -21.56
C LEU A 135 4.94 -5.06 -21.45
N LYS A 136 3.71 -5.54 -21.69
CA LYS A 136 3.42 -6.97 -21.71
C LYS A 136 4.16 -7.71 -22.83
N LYS A 137 4.24 -7.13 -24.03
CA LYS A 137 4.97 -7.72 -25.17
C LYS A 137 6.46 -7.90 -24.88
N ASN A 138 7.03 -7.01 -24.08
CA ASN A 138 8.43 -7.07 -23.65
C ASN A 138 8.60 -7.75 -22.28
N HIS A 139 7.65 -8.60 -21.88
CA HIS A 139 7.72 -9.38 -20.64
C HIS A 139 7.98 -8.53 -19.38
N PHE A 140 7.56 -7.27 -19.36
CA PHE A 140 7.76 -6.33 -18.25
C PHE A 140 9.23 -6.12 -17.88
N GLU A 141 10.16 -6.29 -18.81
CA GLU A 141 11.61 -6.25 -18.57
C GLU A 141 12.07 -7.21 -17.46
N GLY A 142 11.32 -8.29 -17.20
CA GLY A 142 11.61 -9.23 -16.12
C GLY A 142 11.27 -8.70 -14.70
N MET A 143 10.73 -7.50 -14.56
CA MET A 143 10.44 -6.89 -13.26
C MET A 143 9.14 -7.46 -12.65
N GLU A 144 9.25 -8.18 -11.53
CA GLU A 144 8.06 -8.67 -10.80
C GLU A 144 7.23 -7.54 -10.19
N LEU A 145 7.87 -6.50 -9.67
CA LEU A 145 7.18 -5.33 -9.11
C LEU A 145 6.29 -4.63 -10.15
N LEU A 146 6.77 -4.50 -11.40
CA LEU A 146 5.97 -3.93 -12.49
C LEU A 146 4.74 -4.79 -12.84
N LYS A 147 4.83 -6.12 -12.69
CA LYS A 147 3.70 -7.03 -12.89
C LYS A 147 2.61 -6.82 -11.83
N LEU A 148 2.97 -6.43 -10.60
CA LEU A 148 2.02 -6.10 -9.53
C LEU A 148 1.24 -4.81 -9.82
N CYS A 149 1.83 -3.87 -10.56
CA CYS A 149 1.19 -2.62 -10.96
C CYS A 149 0.06 -2.78 -11.99
N ARG A 150 -0.25 -3.99 -12.47
CA ARG A 150 -1.29 -4.25 -13.48
C ARG A 150 -2.71 -4.18 -12.91
N ALA A 151 -3.70 -3.87 -13.77
CA ALA A 151 -5.11 -3.78 -13.38
C ALA A 151 -5.64 -5.05 -12.70
N ASN A 152 -5.28 -6.24 -13.20
CA ASN A 152 -5.71 -7.53 -12.63
C ASN A 152 -4.93 -7.96 -11.37
N LYS A 153 -3.94 -7.16 -10.94
CA LYS A 153 -3.17 -7.34 -9.70
C LYS A 153 -3.37 -6.18 -8.72
N LYS A 154 -4.26 -5.24 -9.07
CA LYS A 154 -4.57 -4.04 -8.31
C LYS A 154 -4.85 -4.34 -6.83
N GLU A 155 -5.77 -5.26 -6.54
CA GLU A 155 -6.12 -5.65 -5.16
C GLU A 155 -4.90 -6.16 -4.37
N LYS A 156 -4.04 -6.99 -5.00
CA LYS A 156 -2.81 -7.48 -4.36
C LYS A 156 -1.88 -6.32 -4.01
N LEU A 157 -1.67 -5.38 -4.94
CA LEU A 157 -0.81 -4.23 -4.69
C LEU A 157 -1.40 -3.27 -3.64
N VAL A 158 -2.71 -3.05 -3.62
CA VAL A 158 -3.40 -2.28 -2.56
C VAL A 158 -3.09 -2.89 -1.20
N LYS A 159 -3.24 -4.20 -1.06
CA LYS A 159 -2.94 -4.93 0.18
C LYS A 159 -1.49 -4.80 0.58
N MET A 160 -0.57 -4.99 -0.35
CA MET A 160 0.86 -4.87 -0.07
C MET A 160 1.23 -3.46 0.40
N VAL A 161 0.73 -2.41 -0.28
CA VAL A 161 0.95 -1.02 0.12
C VAL A 161 0.46 -0.76 1.55
N LEU A 162 -0.79 -1.14 1.84
CA LEU A 162 -1.36 -0.91 3.17
C LEU A 162 -0.66 -1.74 4.25
N THR A 163 -0.36 -3.02 3.97
CA THR A 163 0.34 -3.90 4.89
C THR A 163 1.72 -3.34 5.22
N ALA A 164 2.45 -2.94 4.18
CA ALA A 164 3.78 -2.37 4.30
C ALA A 164 3.79 -1.13 5.19
N GLN A 165 2.79 -0.24 5.05
CA GLN A 165 2.73 0.99 5.83
C GLN A 165 2.16 0.77 7.25
N VAL A 166 1.07 0.02 7.38
CA VAL A 166 0.36 -0.18 8.65
C VAL A 166 1.14 -1.05 9.62
N TYR A 167 1.78 -2.11 9.12
CA TYR A 167 2.51 -3.07 9.95
C TYR A 167 4.03 -2.91 9.86
N TYR A 168 4.53 -1.75 9.41
CA TYR A 168 5.95 -1.52 9.24
C TYR A 168 6.79 -1.86 10.49
N GLY A 169 6.30 -1.49 11.67
CA GLY A 169 7.01 -1.76 12.93
C GLY A 169 7.20 -3.27 13.17
N GLU A 170 6.16 -4.06 12.91
CA GLU A 170 6.19 -5.52 12.99
C GLU A 170 7.05 -6.13 11.88
N LEU A 171 6.94 -5.61 10.65
CA LEU A 171 7.70 -6.08 9.50
C LEU A 171 9.21 -5.89 9.69
N MET A 172 9.65 -4.79 10.30
CA MET A 172 11.05 -4.59 10.67
C MET A 172 11.58 -5.69 11.60
N ILE A 173 10.76 -6.08 12.59
CA ILE A 173 11.13 -7.13 13.55
C ILE A 173 11.27 -8.47 12.80
N VAL A 174 10.35 -8.77 11.89
CA VAL A 174 10.37 -10.01 11.08
C VAL A 174 11.54 -10.04 10.11
N ALA A 175 11.85 -8.93 9.44
CA ALA A 175 12.99 -8.82 8.53
C ALA A 175 14.35 -8.91 9.24
N GLY A 176 14.38 -8.78 10.58
CA GLY A 176 15.59 -8.95 11.39
C GLY A 176 16.65 -7.87 11.17
N GLN A 177 16.28 -6.74 10.56
CA GLN A 177 17.18 -5.64 10.22
C GLN A 177 16.77 -4.35 10.94
N GLN A 178 17.76 -3.57 11.37
CA GLN A 178 17.55 -2.24 11.91
C GLN A 178 17.43 -1.23 10.75
N TRP A 179 16.25 -1.17 10.15
CA TRP A 179 15.95 -0.14 9.15
C TRP A 179 15.76 1.22 9.82
N GLN A 180 16.13 2.28 9.11
CA GLN A 180 15.63 3.62 9.44
C GLN A 180 14.14 3.71 9.07
N GLU A 181 13.43 4.68 9.66
CA GLU A 181 12.05 4.95 9.29
C GLU A 181 11.96 5.26 7.79
N PRO A 182 11.08 4.60 7.02
CA PRO A 182 11.10 4.69 5.58
C PRO A 182 10.56 6.05 5.16
N SER A 183 11.29 6.70 4.29
CA SER A 183 10.99 8.02 3.73
C SER A 183 10.08 7.95 2.51
N SER A 184 9.93 6.76 1.91
CA SER A 184 9.14 6.55 0.69
C SER A 184 8.33 5.26 0.72
N ILE A 185 7.26 5.22 -0.06
CA ILE A 185 6.44 4.01 -0.21
C ILE A 185 7.22 2.82 -0.77
N LEU A 186 8.26 3.08 -1.56
CA LEU A 186 9.10 2.03 -2.12
C LEU A 186 9.87 1.31 -1.03
N GLU A 187 10.49 2.06 -0.11
CA GLU A 187 11.22 1.49 1.02
C GLU A 187 10.27 0.66 1.91
N TYR A 188 9.04 1.13 2.15
CA TYR A 188 8.02 0.32 2.83
C TYR A 188 7.73 -1.00 2.09
N VAL A 189 7.54 -0.96 0.77
CA VAL A 189 7.26 -2.17 -0.04
C VAL A 189 8.47 -3.10 -0.11
N GLU A 190 9.69 -2.58 -0.19
CA GLU A 190 10.93 -3.37 -0.16
C GLU A 190 11.07 -4.14 1.15
N ILE A 191 10.83 -3.48 2.29
CA ILE A 191 10.83 -4.13 3.61
C ILE A 191 9.79 -5.23 3.68
N LEU A 192 8.58 -5.00 3.14
CA LEU A 192 7.57 -6.04 3.07
C LEU A 192 8.03 -7.24 2.23
N LEU A 193 8.61 -7.00 1.05
CA LEU A 193 9.11 -8.06 0.18
C LEU A 193 10.23 -8.87 0.85
N GLU A 194 11.13 -8.21 1.58
CA GLU A 194 12.18 -8.89 2.36
C GLU A 194 11.61 -9.70 3.53
N ALA A 195 10.65 -9.13 4.27
CA ALA A 195 9.96 -9.83 5.35
C ALA A 195 9.20 -11.06 4.84
N MET A 196 8.58 -10.99 3.66
CA MET A 196 7.94 -12.14 3.00
C MET A 196 8.98 -13.22 2.64
N GLY A 197 10.15 -12.84 2.13
CA GLY A 197 11.24 -13.79 1.86
C GLY A 197 11.76 -14.48 3.12
N SER A 198 11.66 -13.83 4.27
CA SER A 198 12.09 -14.35 5.58
C SER A 198 10.98 -15.11 6.32
N SER A 199 9.71 -14.95 5.92
CA SER A 199 8.55 -15.55 6.58
C SER A 199 7.54 -16.11 5.55
N PRO A 200 7.57 -17.43 5.30
CA PRO A 200 6.61 -18.09 4.41
C PRO A 200 5.14 -17.95 4.86
N GLU A 201 4.92 -17.74 6.16
CA GLU A 201 3.58 -17.52 6.72
C GLU A 201 3.01 -16.16 6.30
N LEU A 202 3.85 -15.11 6.30
CA LEU A 202 3.48 -13.78 5.82
C LEU A 202 3.23 -13.78 4.31
N GLU A 203 4.09 -14.47 3.55
CA GLU A 203 3.88 -14.68 2.12
C GLU A 203 2.52 -15.37 1.86
N ALA A 204 2.26 -16.48 2.54
CA ALA A 204 1.01 -17.22 2.40
C ALA A 204 -0.22 -16.40 2.80
N ALA A 205 -0.13 -15.53 3.81
CA ALA A 205 -1.22 -14.65 4.22
C ALA A 205 -1.56 -13.62 3.12
N LEU A 206 -0.55 -13.01 2.48
CA LEU A 206 -0.74 -12.03 1.41
C LEU A 206 -1.14 -12.65 0.07
N GLU A 207 -0.88 -13.94 -0.12
CA GLU A 207 -1.26 -14.69 -1.32
C GLU A 207 -2.71 -15.21 -1.27
N GLN A 208 -3.30 -15.33 -0.07
CA GLN A 208 -4.65 -15.85 0.09
C GLN A 208 -5.70 -14.93 -0.52
N LYS A 209 -6.58 -15.51 -1.35
CA LYS A 209 -7.84 -14.83 -1.73
C LYS A 209 -8.70 -14.71 -0.47
N GLU A 210 -9.05 -13.48 -0.11
CA GLU A 210 -9.94 -13.21 1.01
C GLU A 210 -11.24 -13.98 0.83
N THR A 211 -11.43 -15.00 1.66
CA THR A 211 -12.70 -15.73 1.77
C THR A 211 -13.46 -15.33 3.03
N THR A 212 -12.85 -14.53 3.90
CA THR A 212 -13.30 -14.33 5.28
C THR A 212 -13.22 -12.87 5.79
N GLY A 213 -12.75 -11.91 4.99
CA GLY A 213 -12.66 -10.49 5.40
C GLY A 213 -11.61 -10.19 6.47
N TYR A 214 -10.65 -11.10 6.69
CA TYR A 214 -9.52 -10.86 7.58
C TYR A 214 -8.36 -10.25 6.80
N TRP A 215 -7.95 -9.06 7.24
CA TRP A 215 -6.73 -8.35 6.88
C TRP A 215 -5.57 -8.74 7.79
#